data_AF-E3QQU0-F1
#
_entry.id   AF-E3QQU0-F1
#
_cell.length_a   1.000
_cell.length_b   1.000
_cell.length_c   1.000
_cell.angle_alpha   90.00
_cell.angle_beta   90.00
_cell.angle_gamma   90.00
#
_symmetry.space_group_name_H-M   'P 1'
#
loop_
_entity.id
_entity.type
_entity.pdbx_description
1 polymer ?
#
loop_
_entity_poly.entity_id
_entity_poly.type
_entity_poly.pdbx_seq_one_letter_code
_entity_poly.pdbx_strand_id
1 'polypeptide(L)'
;MGNMARQLQNHPDYSDDEYGAEDAFFTYRPLSNLPTPPPSSRNSSAHQSPKMTLEDGEVLHERFLGPAIHLVNLIPTSASLTTPSVPLVQAMLGRTGLPLETIALAACILDSLNSKFALSWRLQCPLLVENALPANKRHTLGHSPLLDRRRQQQMHIDSVQPELIILAALVIAAKFTDDCHESTQSYCANWGKDIWSCKQVNVTERCICENLNYRIKPLVDDEELIADTMVDMQLAARHYNSSRPVQPHEAGHSKSKSMTFGTAVVGLGLQLTPLDTPKSEAGSFGDEVRAALENAPFDGDYTPPTFAANDMVLPPAGEELNVK
;
A
#
# COMPACT_ATOMS: atom_id res chain seq x y z
N MET A 1 51.50 -15.82 -56.28
CA MET A 1 51.31 -14.55 -55.56
C MET A 1 50.43 -14.87 -54.36
N GLY A 2 50.77 -14.70 -53.09
CA GLY A 2 51.95 -14.25 -52.36
C GLY A 2 51.57 -14.42 -50.88
N ASN A 3 52.47 -15.00 -50.09
CA ASN A 3 52.32 -15.29 -48.66
C ASN A 3 52.07 -14.01 -47.84
N MET A 4 51.44 -14.12 -46.66
CA MET A 4 52.15 -13.97 -45.37
C MET A 4 51.20 -13.95 -44.16
N ALA A 5 51.65 -14.65 -43.13
CA ALA A 5 51.09 -14.71 -41.79
C ALA A 5 51.83 -13.75 -40.84
N ARG A 6 51.25 -13.60 -39.64
CA ARG A 6 51.82 -13.15 -38.34
C ARG A 6 51.76 -11.66 -37.96
N GLN A 7 50.85 -11.39 -37.00
CA GLN A 7 51.11 -11.23 -35.56
C GLN A 7 52.22 -10.25 -35.11
N LEU A 8 51.84 -9.29 -34.25
CA LEU A 8 52.47 -8.78 -33.00
C LEU A 8 51.94 -7.33 -32.75
N GLN A 9 51.17 -7.05 -31.70
CA GLN A 9 51.55 -6.68 -30.32
C GLN A 9 52.15 -5.26 -30.13
N ASN A 10 51.42 -4.46 -29.34
CA ASN A 10 51.83 -3.37 -28.44
C ASN A 10 52.26 -1.97 -28.95
N HIS A 11 51.58 -0.98 -28.33
CA HIS A 11 51.84 0.47 -28.14
C HIS A 11 53.33 0.86 -27.94
N PRO A 12 53.76 2.10 -28.27
CA PRO A 12 53.51 3.27 -27.39
C PRO A 12 53.40 4.66 -28.06
N ASP A 13 52.96 5.63 -27.25
CA ASP A 13 53.35 7.06 -27.11
C ASP A 13 53.30 8.12 -28.24
N TYR A 14 52.54 9.18 -27.89
CA TYR A 14 52.78 10.65 -27.95
C TYR A 14 53.43 11.34 -29.17
N SER A 15 52.68 12.29 -29.75
CA SER A 15 52.99 13.74 -29.90
C SER A 15 51.84 14.36 -30.73
N ASP A 16 51.10 15.36 -30.21
CA ASP A 16 51.22 16.80 -30.55
C ASP A 16 51.17 17.01 -32.08
N ASP A 17 50.16 17.65 -32.68
CA ASP A 17 50.10 19.11 -32.78
C ASP A 17 48.66 19.65 -32.99
N GLU A 18 48.24 20.51 -32.06
CA GLU A 18 47.59 21.82 -32.22
C GLU A 18 47.03 22.23 -33.61
N TYR A 19 45.72 22.51 -33.72
CA TYR A 19 45.17 23.67 -34.48
C TYR A 19 43.68 23.92 -34.17
N GLY A 20 43.41 25.07 -33.53
CA GLY A 20 42.27 25.96 -33.84
C GLY A 20 40.84 25.48 -33.56
N ALA A 21 40.39 25.58 -32.31
CA ALA A 21 38.97 25.72 -32.00
C ALA A 21 38.76 26.94 -31.08
N GLU A 22 38.73 28.08 -31.77
CA GLU A 22 38.26 29.38 -31.35
C GLU A 22 37.10 29.33 -30.31
N ASP A 23 37.30 30.01 -29.19
CA ASP A 23 36.33 30.75 -28.39
C ASP A 23 34.83 30.44 -28.58
N ALA A 24 34.32 29.57 -27.71
CA ALA A 24 32.96 29.69 -27.18
C ALA A 24 32.84 29.03 -25.79
N PHE A 25 33.74 29.41 -24.88
CA PHE A 25 33.50 29.13 -23.46
C PHE A 25 32.31 29.95 -22.99
N PHE A 26 31.12 29.36 -23.09
CA PHE A 26 29.96 29.77 -22.31
C PHE A 26 30.36 29.69 -20.84
N THR A 27 30.78 30.84 -20.30
CA THR A 27 31.05 31.01 -18.88
C THR A 27 29.71 30.94 -18.18
N TYR A 28 29.33 29.74 -17.73
CA TYR A 28 28.18 29.55 -16.86
C TYR A 28 28.45 30.27 -15.54
N ARG A 29 27.92 31.49 -15.41
CA ARG A 29 27.87 32.20 -14.15
C ARG A 29 26.94 31.42 -13.21
N PRO A 30 27.41 30.95 -12.03
CA PRO A 30 26.55 30.24 -11.09
C PRO A 30 25.36 31.14 -10.70
N LEU A 31 24.14 30.66 -10.90
CA LEU A 31 22.89 31.35 -10.55
C LEU A 31 22.65 31.38 -9.02
N SER A 32 23.68 31.70 -8.22
CA SER A 32 23.61 31.65 -6.75
C SER A 32 22.99 32.89 -6.10
N ASN A 33 22.26 33.71 -6.87
CA ASN A 33 21.53 34.89 -6.37
C ASN A 33 20.01 34.79 -6.56
N LEU A 34 19.47 33.60 -6.83
CA LEU A 34 18.04 33.38 -6.59
C LEU A 34 17.85 33.35 -5.07
N PRO A 35 16.84 34.06 -4.51
CA PRO A 35 16.45 33.81 -3.14
C PRO A 35 16.18 32.32 -3.02
N THR A 36 16.94 31.64 -2.16
CA THR A 36 16.65 30.26 -1.80
C THR A 36 15.17 30.21 -1.43
N PRO A 37 14.37 29.32 -2.05
CA PRO A 37 13.00 29.14 -1.59
C PRO A 37 13.06 28.95 -0.07
N PRO A 38 12.16 29.58 0.70
CA PRO A 38 12.12 29.37 2.14
C PRO A 38 12.10 27.86 2.40
N PRO A 39 12.82 27.37 3.43
CA PRO A 39 12.77 25.96 3.77
C PRO A 39 11.29 25.59 3.87
N SER A 40 10.87 24.65 3.01
CA SER A 40 9.48 24.20 3.04
C SER A 40 9.22 23.72 4.46
N SER A 41 8.26 24.35 5.12
CA SER A 41 7.63 23.85 6.34
C SER A 41 6.79 22.61 6.03
N ARG A 42 7.32 21.71 5.20
CA ARG A 42 7.11 20.29 5.41
C ARG A 42 7.90 19.95 6.66
N ASN A 43 7.31 20.28 7.81
CA ASN A 43 7.28 19.30 8.87
C ASN A 43 6.85 18.02 8.17
N SER A 44 7.80 17.13 7.93
CA SER A 44 7.51 15.77 7.58
C SER A 44 6.50 15.30 8.60
N SER A 45 5.25 15.21 8.20
CA SER A 45 4.14 14.66 8.97
C SER A 45 4.30 13.15 9.11
N ALA A 46 5.54 12.66 9.21
CA ALA A 46 5.86 11.36 9.80
C ALA A 46 5.44 11.30 11.29
N HIS A 47 4.97 12.41 11.87
CA HIS A 47 4.43 12.49 13.23
C HIS A 47 2.93 12.81 13.28
N GLN A 48 2.25 12.91 12.13
CA GLN A 48 0.80 13.03 12.02
C GLN A 48 0.22 11.92 11.16
N SER A 49 0.79 10.71 11.25
CA SER A 49 -0.04 9.53 11.00
C SER A 49 -1.19 9.57 12.01
N PRO A 50 -2.43 9.22 11.65
CA PRO A 50 -3.50 9.09 12.61
C PRO A 50 -2.95 8.26 13.77
N LYS A 51 -2.91 8.85 14.97
CA LYS A 51 -2.64 8.12 16.19
C LYS A 51 -3.83 7.21 16.41
N MET A 52 -3.89 6.10 15.67
CA MET A 52 -4.59 4.96 16.18
C MET A 52 -3.87 4.60 17.46
N THR A 53 -4.67 4.63 18.50
CA THR A 53 -4.42 4.21 19.86
C THR A 53 -3.78 2.83 19.88
N LEU A 54 -2.46 2.78 19.64
CA LEU A 54 -1.55 1.83 20.28
C LEU A 54 -1.42 2.32 21.75
N GLU A 55 -2.55 2.49 22.42
CA GLU A 55 -2.65 3.11 23.75
C GLU A 55 -2.58 2.07 24.87
N ASP A 56 -2.06 0.88 24.56
CA ASP A 56 -2.16 -0.27 25.45
C ASP A 56 -0.79 -0.93 25.72
N GLY A 57 0.27 -0.12 25.87
CA GLY A 57 1.57 -0.57 26.40
C GLY A 57 2.18 -1.81 25.73
N GLU A 58 1.75 -2.15 24.52
CA GLU A 58 2.03 -3.45 23.92
C GLU A 58 3.50 -3.51 23.52
N VAL A 59 4.20 -4.49 24.08
CA VAL A 59 5.63 -4.65 23.87
C VAL A 59 5.87 -5.10 22.42
N LEU A 60 6.44 -4.20 21.62
CA LEU A 60 6.86 -4.50 20.26
C LEU A 60 8.12 -5.38 20.30
N HIS A 61 7.99 -6.60 19.80
CA HIS A 61 9.09 -7.56 19.79
C HIS A 61 10.02 -7.29 18.60
N GLU A 62 11.29 -7.03 18.87
CA GLU A 62 12.29 -6.68 17.84
C GLU A 62 12.44 -7.75 16.75
N ARG A 63 12.22 -9.03 17.09
CA ARG A 63 12.25 -10.16 16.13
C ARG A 63 11.28 -10.01 14.97
N PHE A 64 10.18 -9.27 15.17
CA PHE A 64 9.14 -9.07 14.16
C PHE A 64 9.26 -7.74 13.41
N LEU A 65 10.26 -6.91 13.73
CA LEU A 65 10.46 -5.62 13.07
C LEU A 65 10.72 -5.81 11.56
N GLY A 66 11.65 -6.69 11.21
CA GLY A 66 11.98 -7.00 9.81
C GLY A 66 10.81 -7.56 9.01
N PRO A 67 10.16 -8.65 9.49
CA PRO A 67 8.93 -9.16 8.88
C PRO A 67 7.83 -8.11 8.72
N ALA A 68 7.58 -7.27 9.73
CA ALA A 68 6.57 -6.23 9.65
C ALA A 68 6.87 -5.18 8.57
N ILE A 69 8.13 -4.73 8.47
CA ILE A 69 8.56 -3.80 7.42
C ILE A 69 8.38 -4.43 6.04
N HIS A 70 8.83 -5.69 5.87
CA HIS A 70 8.73 -6.39 4.59
C HIS A 70 7.27 -6.56 4.16
N LEU A 71 6.37 -7.03 5.03
CA LEU A 71 4.95 -7.18 4.74
C LEU A 71 4.27 -5.85 4.39
N VAL A 72 4.60 -4.76 5.10
CA VAL A 72 4.07 -3.42 4.80
C VAL A 72 4.48 -2.96 3.39
N ASN A 73 5.70 -3.26 2.96
CA ASN A 73 6.18 -2.89 1.63
C ASN A 73 5.50 -3.68 0.50
N LEU A 74 4.92 -4.85 0.79
CA LEU A 74 4.17 -5.67 -0.16
C LEU A 74 2.71 -5.22 -0.33
N ILE A 75 2.21 -4.31 0.50
CA ILE A 75 0.86 -3.76 0.33
C ILE A 75 0.79 -2.98 -0.99
N PRO A 76 -0.17 -3.30 -1.89
CA PRO A 76 -0.34 -2.54 -3.11
C PRO A 76 -0.68 -1.08 -2.81
N THR A 77 0.14 -0.15 -3.28
CA THR A 77 -0.01 1.31 -3.03
C THR A 77 -1.33 1.90 -3.52
N SER A 78 -2.01 1.23 -4.46
CA SER A 78 -3.33 1.64 -4.96
C SER A 78 -4.52 1.10 -4.14
N ALA A 79 -4.26 0.34 -3.07
CA ALA A 79 -5.29 -0.20 -2.20
C ALA A 79 -5.86 0.86 -1.25
N SER A 80 -5.00 1.70 -0.66
CA SER A 80 -5.37 2.74 0.30
C SER A 80 -4.47 3.97 0.15
N LEU A 81 -4.98 5.17 0.43
CA LEU A 81 -4.17 6.39 0.58
C LEU A 81 -3.55 6.49 1.98
N THR A 82 -4.06 5.71 2.94
CA THR A 82 -3.48 5.64 4.28
C THR A 82 -2.14 4.91 4.22
N THR A 83 -1.10 5.55 4.77
CA THR A 83 0.21 4.91 4.90
C THR A 83 0.11 3.73 5.88
N PRO A 84 0.49 2.50 5.46
CA PRO A 84 0.48 1.38 6.38
C PRO A 84 1.49 1.56 7.52
N SER A 85 1.12 1.06 8.70
CA SER A 85 1.82 1.23 9.97
C SER A 85 2.63 -0.01 10.31
N VAL A 86 3.96 0.10 10.21
CA VAL A 86 4.89 -0.95 10.66
C VAL A 86 4.67 -1.34 12.12
N PRO A 87 4.51 -0.42 13.10
CA PRO A 87 4.24 -0.80 14.48
C PRO A 87 2.95 -1.60 14.68
N LEU A 88 1.90 -1.30 13.92
CA LEU A 88 0.63 -2.04 13.98
C LEU A 88 0.83 -3.48 13.49
N VAL A 89 1.52 -3.65 12.37
CA VAL A 89 1.84 -4.99 11.83
C VAL A 89 2.78 -5.74 12.76
N GLN A 90 3.78 -5.09 13.33
CA GLN A 90 4.71 -5.70 14.28
C GLN A 90 3.99 -6.18 15.55
N ALA A 91 3.07 -5.38 16.10
CA ALA A 91 2.23 -5.79 17.21
C ALA A 91 1.33 -6.96 16.82
N MET A 92 0.72 -6.92 15.63
CA MET A 92 -0.11 -8.01 15.09
C MET A 92 0.67 -9.33 14.99
N LEU A 93 1.88 -9.33 14.43
CA LEU A 93 2.75 -10.51 14.39
C LEU A 93 3.13 -11.01 15.80
N GLY A 94 3.29 -10.09 16.75
CA GLY A 94 3.48 -10.42 18.16
C GLY A 94 2.34 -11.24 18.76
N ARG A 95 1.11 -10.98 18.33
CA ARG A 95 -0.11 -11.65 18.82
C ARG A 95 -0.39 -12.97 18.14
N THR A 96 0.03 -13.16 16.89
CA THR A 96 -0.35 -14.35 16.13
C THR A 96 0.31 -15.63 16.63
N GLY A 97 1.51 -15.53 17.24
CA GLY A 97 2.27 -16.70 17.68
C GLY A 97 2.75 -17.61 16.54
N LEU A 98 2.60 -17.17 15.28
CA LEU A 98 2.94 -17.98 14.11
C LEU A 98 4.46 -18.18 13.98
N PRO A 99 4.88 -19.34 13.43
CA PRO A 99 6.27 -19.57 13.07
C PRO A 99 6.67 -18.65 11.89
N LEU A 100 7.98 -18.37 11.76
CA LEU A 100 8.47 -17.39 10.79
C LEU A 100 8.24 -17.87 9.34
N GLU A 101 8.21 -19.17 9.13
CA GLU A 101 7.91 -19.85 7.88
C GLU A 101 6.47 -19.58 7.42
N THR A 102 5.50 -19.63 8.34
CA THR A 102 4.10 -19.26 8.02
C THR A 102 3.96 -17.77 7.73
N ILE A 103 4.75 -16.91 8.39
CA ILE A 103 4.80 -15.48 8.08
C ILE A 103 5.44 -15.24 6.71
N ALA A 104 6.49 -15.98 6.37
CA ALA A 104 7.13 -15.95 5.05
C ALA A 104 6.13 -16.38 3.96
N LEU A 105 5.36 -17.44 4.18
CA LEU A 105 4.29 -17.84 3.27
C LEU A 105 3.27 -16.70 3.05
N ALA A 106 2.88 -15.99 4.12
CA ALA A 106 1.99 -14.84 3.98
C ALA A 106 2.63 -13.73 3.12
N ALA A 107 3.95 -13.49 3.26
CA ALA A 107 4.67 -12.57 2.39
C ALA A 107 4.67 -13.06 0.92
N CYS A 108 4.94 -14.33 0.65
CA CYS A 108 4.86 -14.90 -0.71
C CYS A 108 3.45 -14.76 -1.32
N ILE A 109 2.41 -14.95 -0.52
CA ILE A 109 1.00 -14.72 -0.92
C ILE A 109 0.80 -13.27 -1.36
N LEU A 110 1.30 -12.30 -0.58
CA LEU A 110 1.17 -10.87 -0.88
C LEU A 110 1.97 -10.47 -2.13
N ASP A 111 3.20 -10.97 -2.27
CA ASP A 111 4.06 -10.68 -3.43
C ASP A 111 3.49 -11.26 -4.74
N SER A 112 2.73 -12.36 -4.64
CA SER A 112 2.06 -12.99 -5.78
C SER A 112 0.77 -12.26 -6.23
N LEU A 113 0.33 -11.22 -5.52
CA LEU A 113 -0.86 -10.47 -5.90
C LEU A 113 -0.62 -9.66 -7.19
N ASN A 114 -1.54 -9.77 -8.14
CA ASN A 114 -1.45 -9.02 -9.39
C ASN A 114 -2.01 -7.60 -9.27
N SER A 115 -1.75 -6.77 -10.28
CA SER A 115 -2.18 -5.37 -10.35
C SER A 115 -3.70 -5.13 -10.28
N LYS A 116 -4.52 -6.16 -10.51
CA LYS A 116 -5.99 -6.07 -10.43
C LYS A 116 -6.50 -6.23 -8.99
N PHE A 117 -5.70 -6.77 -8.08
CA PHE A 117 -6.11 -7.06 -6.70
C PHE A 117 -6.66 -5.81 -6.02
N ALA A 118 -5.90 -4.71 -6.00
CA ALA A 118 -6.27 -3.50 -5.28
C ALA A 118 -7.58 -2.89 -5.76
N LEU A 119 -7.89 -2.98 -7.07
CA LEU A 119 -9.16 -2.52 -7.61
C LEU A 119 -10.30 -3.44 -7.19
N SER A 120 -10.14 -4.76 -7.33
CA SER A 120 -11.16 -5.75 -6.92
C SER A 120 -11.48 -5.65 -5.44
N TRP A 121 -10.45 -5.55 -4.59
CA TRP A 121 -10.60 -5.41 -3.15
C TRP A 121 -11.39 -4.15 -2.77
N ARG A 122 -11.06 -2.97 -3.32
CA ARG A 122 -11.80 -1.73 -3.07
C ARG A 122 -13.26 -1.76 -3.53
N LEU A 123 -13.59 -2.59 -4.51
CA LEU A 123 -14.95 -2.76 -5.00
C LEU A 123 -15.82 -3.65 -4.10
N GLN A 124 -15.19 -4.56 -3.37
CA GLN A 124 -15.90 -5.61 -2.63
C GLN A 124 -15.84 -5.43 -1.11
N CYS A 125 -14.72 -4.90 -0.59
CA CYS A 125 -14.49 -4.80 0.84
C CYS A 125 -15.47 -3.79 1.48
N PRO A 126 -16.21 -4.20 2.53
CA PRO A 126 -17.23 -3.35 3.13
C PRO A 126 -16.60 -2.26 4.00
N LEU A 127 -17.22 -1.08 3.98
CA LEU A 127 -16.89 0.01 4.90
C LEU A 127 -17.59 -0.23 6.25
N LEU A 128 -16.87 0.02 7.35
CA LEU A 128 -17.46 0.10 8.69
C LEU A 128 -18.24 1.40 8.80
N VAL A 129 -19.43 1.45 8.21
CA VAL A 129 -20.35 2.56 8.43
C VAL A 129 -21.27 2.16 9.58
N GLU A 130 -20.82 2.39 10.81
CA GLU A 130 -21.75 2.52 11.92
C GLU A 130 -22.67 3.69 11.58
N ASN A 131 -23.95 3.39 11.37
CA ASN A 131 -25.03 4.37 11.23
C ASN A 131 -24.98 5.26 9.98
N ALA A 132 -24.98 4.66 8.78
CA ALA A 132 -25.63 5.33 7.66
C ALA A 132 -27.12 5.45 7.99
N LEU A 133 -27.49 6.56 8.64
CA LEU A 133 -28.87 7.00 8.77
C LEU A 133 -29.55 6.81 7.39
N PRO A 134 -30.76 6.24 7.34
CA PRO A 134 -31.45 6.02 6.08
C PRO A 134 -31.44 7.35 5.32
N ALA A 135 -30.88 7.32 4.11
CA ALA A 135 -30.74 8.48 3.25
C ALA A 135 -32.01 9.30 3.34
N ASN A 136 -31.90 10.47 3.99
CA ASN A 136 -33.02 11.36 4.19
C ASN A 136 -33.71 11.52 2.84
N LYS A 137 -35.04 11.31 2.81
CA LYS A 137 -35.94 11.48 1.68
C LYS A 137 -35.95 12.95 1.20
N ARG A 138 -34.81 13.49 0.80
CA ARG A 138 -34.71 14.76 0.11
C ARG A 138 -34.69 14.45 -1.36
N HIS A 139 -35.70 14.98 -2.04
CA HIS A 139 -35.92 14.94 -3.47
C HIS A 139 -34.77 15.64 -4.22
N THR A 140 -33.61 15.01 -4.29
CA THR A 140 -32.50 15.42 -5.14
C THR A 140 -32.33 14.43 -6.28
N LEU A 141 -32.15 14.98 -7.47
CA LEU A 141 -32.21 14.35 -8.79
C LEU A 141 -31.46 13.01 -8.88
N GLY A 142 -32.11 12.03 -9.51
CA GLY A 142 -31.63 10.74 -9.99
C GLY A 142 -30.28 10.25 -9.49
N HIS A 143 -30.29 9.32 -8.52
CA HIS A 143 -29.16 8.48 -8.18
C HIS A 143 -28.71 7.69 -9.42
N SER A 144 -27.65 8.15 -10.08
CA SER A 144 -26.97 7.32 -11.08
C SER A 144 -26.14 6.27 -10.32
N PRO A 145 -26.39 4.97 -10.50
CA PRO A 145 -25.66 3.91 -9.79
C PRO A 145 -24.16 3.97 -10.06
N LEU A 146 -23.75 4.56 -11.19
CA LEU A 146 -22.33 4.75 -11.53
C LEU A 146 -21.65 5.81 -10.66
N LEU A 147 -22.35 6.90 -10.33
CA LEU A 147 -21.82 7.95 -9.45
C LEU A 147 -21.74 7.47 -8.01
N ASP A 148 -22.74 6.72 -7.55
CA ASP A 148 -22.74 6.12 -6.21
C ASP A 148 -21.59 5.10 -6.07
N ARG A 149 -21.34 4.27 -7.08
CA ARG A 149 -20.20 3.33 -7.08
C ARG A 149 -18.85 4.05 -7.04
N ARG A 150 -18.68 5.12 -7.83
CA ARG A 150 -17.43 5.90 -7.83
C ARG A 150 -17.20 6.58 -6.48
N ARG A 151 -18.26 7.12 -5.88
CA ARG A 151 -18.21 7.74 -4.55
C ARG A 151 -17.88 6.70 -3.48
N GLN A 152 -18.46 5.51 -3.53
CA GLN A 152 -18.13 4.41 -2.61
C GLN A 152 -16.67 3.95 -2.74
N GLN A 153 -16.15 3.80 -3.98
CA GLN A 153 -14.74 3.48 -4.21
C GLN A 153 -13.80 4.53 -3.62
N GLN A 154 -14.16 5.81 -3.75
CA GLN A 154 -13.38 6.92 -3.25
C GLN A 154 -13.45 7.04 -1.73
N MET A 155 -14.56 6.63 -1.10
CA MET A 155 -14.62 6.48 0.36
C MET A 155 -13.72 5.31 0.82
N HIS A 156 -13.67 4.20 0.06
CA HIS A 156 -12.90 3.02 0.45
C HIS A 156 -11.40 3.26 0.51
N ILE A 157 -10.86 4.05 -0.41
CA ILE A 157 -9.41 4.31 -0.45
C ILE A 157 -8.91 5.04 0.82
N ASP A 158 -9.81 5.71 1.55
CA ASP A 158 -9.48 6.49 2.75
C ASP A 158 -10.00 5.86 4.05
N SER A 159 -11.02 5.01 3.97
CA SER A 159 -11.76 4.55 5.17
C SER A 159 -11.31 3.19 5.73
N VAL A 160 -10.59 2.39 4.95
CA VAL A 160 -10.13 1.05 5.39
C VAL A 160 -8.61 1.01 5.43
N GLN A 161 -8.09 0.61 6.59
CA GLN A 161 -6.66 0.43 6.79
C GLN A 161 -6.13 -0.74 5.95
N PRO A 162 -5.05 -0.53 5.17
CA PRO A 162 -4.53 -1.56 4.27
C PRO A 162 -3.87 -2.74 4.99
N GLU A 163 -3.51 -2.63 6.27
CA GLU A 163 -2.98 -3.72 7.10
C GLU A 163 -3.95 -4.90 7.21
N LEU A 164 -5.24 -4.68 6.95
CA LEU A 164 -6.23 -5.75 6.78
C LEU A 164 -5.83 -6.77 5.71
N ILE A 165 -5.15 -6.33 4.64
CA ILE A 165 -4.65 -7.21 3.59
C ILE A 165 -3.59 -8.16 4.15
N ILE A 166 -2.71 -7.66 5.01
CA ILE A 166 -1.70 -8.48 5.71
C ILE A 166 -2.38 -9.45 6.68
N LEU A 167 -3.35 -8.99 7.47
CA LEU A 167 -4.10 -9.86 8.39
C LEU A 167 -4.73 -11.02 7.62
N ALA A 168 -5.41 -10.74 6.50
CA ALA A 168 -6.05 -11.77 5.69
C ALA A 168 -5.03 -12.75 5.09
N ALA A 169 -3.87 -12.27 4.62
CA ALA A 169 -2.80 -13.14 4.13
C ALA A 169 -2.24 -14.06 5.23
N LEU A 170 -2.04 -13.54 6.45
CA LEU A 170 -1.62 -14.34 7.60
C LEU A 170 -2.66 -15.41 7.97
N VAL A 171 -3.94 -15.06 7.94
CA VAL A 171 -5.04 -16.00 8.19
C VAL A 171 -5.06 -17.12 7.14
N ILE A 172 -4.88 -16.79 5.86
CA ILE A 172 -4.79 -17.79 4.79
C ILE A 172 -3.58 -18.70 5.02
N ALA A 173 -2.40 -18.14 5.29
CA ALA A 173 -1.19 -18.92 5.53
C ALA A 173 -1.33 -19.86 6.74
N ALA A 174 -1.93 -19.39 7.83
CA ALA A 174 -2.20 -20.19 9.01
C ALA A 174 -3.19 -21.32 8.72
N LYS A 175 -4.33 -21.02 8.08
CA LYS A 175 -5.33 -22.02 7.67
C LYS A 175 -4.78 -23.07 6.70
N PHE A 176 -3.73 -22.74 5.95
CA PHE A 176 -3.11 -23.65 5.00
C PHE A 176 -2.01 -24.53 5.64
N THR A 177 -1.36 -24.04 6.69
CA THR A 177 -0.24 -24.74 7.36
C THR A 177 -0.66 -25.50 8.60
N ASP A 178 -1.81 -25.18 9.18
CA ASP A 178 -2.37 -25.85 10.36
C ASP A 178 -3.77 -26.39 10.06
N ASP A 179 -4.00 -27.67 10.40
CA ASP A 179 -5.31 -28.33 10.30
C ASP A 179 -6.31 -27.74 11.32
N CYS A 180 -5.81 -27.22 12.44
CA CYS A 180 -6.60 -26.63 13.52
C CYS A 180 -6.73 -25.12 13.33
N HIS A 181 -7.69 -24.68 12.50
CA HIS A 181 -7.94 -23.26 12.30
C HIS A 181 -8.97 -22.70 13.28
N GLU A 182 -8.78 -21.44 13.67
CA GLU A 182 -9.72 -20.71 14.51
C GLU A 182 -10.83 -20.07 13.67
N SER A 183 -11.89 -19.59 14.34
CA SER A 183 -12.94 -18.82 13.68
C SER A 183 -12.45 -17.44 13.24
N THR A 184 -13.05 -16.87 12.18
CA THR A 184 -12.75 -15.49 11.75
C THR A 184 -12.92 -14.47 12.87
N GLN A 185 -13.89 -14.68 13.78
CA GLN A 185 -14.09 -13.83 14.94
C GLN A 185 -12.87 -13.85 15.88
N SER A 186 -12.29 -15.03 16.08
CA SER A 186 -11.07 -15.18 16.88
C SER A 186 -9.90 -14.42 16.28
N TYR A 187 -9.69 -14.52 14.95
CA TYR A 187 -8.65 -13.74 14.27
C TYR A 187 -8.88 -12.23 14.37
N CYS A 188 -10.13 -11.76 14.26
CA CYS A 188 -10.46 -10.34 14.42
C CYS A 188 -10.09 -9.84 15.83
N ALA A 189 -10.49 -10.58 16.87
CA ALA A 189 -10.24 -10.21 18.25
C ALA A 189 -8.76 -10.34 18.63
N ASN A 190 -8.17 -11.52 18.42
CA ASN A 190 -6.84 -11.85 18.92
C ASN A 190 -5.73 -11.21 18.08
N TRP A 191 -5.85 -11.21 16.75
CA TRP A 191 -4.79 -10.69 15.89
C TRP A 191 -5.08 -9.24 15.50
N GLY A 192 -6.33 -8.94 15.16
CA GLY A 192 -6.78 -7.61 14.74
C GLY A 192 -7.19 -6.65 15.86
N LYS A 193 -7.28 -7.07 17.13
CA LYS A 193 -7.79 -6.25 18.25
C LYS A 193 -9.16 -5.60 17.94
N ASP A 194 -10.02 -6.33 17.23
CA ASP A 194 -11.35 -5.88 16.79
C ASP A 194 -11.34 -4.58 15.95
N ILE A 195 -10.19 -4.19 15.38
CA ILE A 195 -10.08 -3.05 14.45
C ILE A 195 -10.89 -3.31 13.17
N TRP A 196 -10.96 -4.57 12.73
CA TRP A 196 -11.66 -4.99 11.52
C TRP A 196 -12.76 -6.00 11.82
N SER A 197 -13.87 -5.87 11.10
CA SER A 197 -14.98 -6.83 11.23
C SER A 197 -14.68 -8.16 10.54
N CYS A 198 -15.34 -9.22 10.99
CA CYS A 198 -15.31 -10.53 10.33
C CYS A 198 -15.68 -10.45 8.84
N LYS A 199 -16.61 -9.55 8.48
CA LYS A 199 -17.03 -9.36 7.08
C LYS A 199 -15.90 -8.79 6.23
N GLN A 200 -15.13 -7.83 6.75
CA GLN A 200 -13.97 -7.27 6.07
C GLN A 200 -12.87 -8.30 5.88
N VAL A 201 -12.56 -9.08 6.92
CA VAL A 201 -11.57 -10.16 6.86
C VAL A 201 -11.99 -11.21 5.82
N ASN A 202 -13.21 -11.75 5.91
CA ASN A 202 -13.71 -12.78 4.98
C ASN A 202 -13.74 -12.31 3.52
N VAL A 203 -14.10 -11.05 3.25
CA VAL A 203 -14.07 -10.50 1.89
C VAL A 203 -12.63 -10.36 1.40
N THR A 204 -11.72 -9.88 2.25
CA THR A 204 -10.32 -9.70 1.89
C THR A 204 -9.63 -11.05 1.63
N GLU A 205 -9.88 -12.06 2.47
CA GLU A 205 -9.42 -13.44 2.24
C GLU A 205 -9.89 -13.95 0.88
N ARG A 206 -11.18 -13.80 0.57
CA ARG A 206 -11.73 -14.20 -0.74
C ARG A 206 -11.06 -13.46 -1.89
N CYS A 207 -10.88 -12.14 -1.79
CA CYS A 207 -10.22 -11.36 -2.83
C CYS A 207 -8.78 -11.83 -3.09
N ILE A 208 -8.04 -12.18 -2.04
CA ILE A 208 -6.68 -12.74 -2.18
C ILE A 208 -6.75 -14.10 -2.89
N CYS A 209 -7.57 -15.03 -2.39
CA CYS A 209 -7.70 -16.36 -2.96
C CYS A 209 -8.15 -16.33 -4.43
N GLU A 210 -9.15 -15.52 -4.77
CA GLU A 210 -9.62 -15.34 -6.15
C GLU A 210 -8.51 -14.75 -7.04
N ASN A 211 -7.74 -13.79 -6.54
CA ASN A 211 -6.64 -13.18 -7.30
C ASN A 211 -5.54 -14.19 -7.65
N LEU A 212 -5.27 -15.12 -6.73
CA LEU A 212 -4.32 -16.22 -6.89
C LEU A 212 -4.95 -17.43 -7.60
N ASN A 213 -6.21 -17.35 -8.05
CA ASN A 213 -6.97 -18.46 -8.62
C ASN A 213 -6.98 -19.70 -7.70
N TYR A 214 -6.99 -19.48 -6.38
CA TYR A 214 -6.94 -20.51 -5.33
C TYR A 214 -5.68 -21.40 -5.38
N ARG A 215 -4.59 -20.95 -6.03
CA ARG A 215 -3.33 -21.69 -6.17
C ARG A 215 -2.33 -21.32 -5.08
N ILE A 216 -2.64 -21.64 -3.82
CA ILE A 216 -1.73 -21.42 -2.69
C ILE A 216 -0.66 -22.50 -2.58
N LYS A 217 -1.01 -23.77 -2.87
CA LYS A 217 -0.12 -24.93 -2.75
C LYS A 217 1.27 -24.75 -3.39
N PRO A 218 1.41 -24.21 -4.62
CA PRO A 218 2.72 -24.00 -5.23
C PRO A 218 3.65 -23.07 -4.42
N LEU A 219 3.09 -22.12 -3.67
CA LEU A 219 3.89 -21.21 -2.83
C LEU A 219 4.41 -21.90 -1.57
N VAL A 220 3.72 -22.95 -1.11
CA VAL A 220 4.07 -23.72 0.09
C VAL A 220 5.08 -24.80 -0.23
N ASP A 221 4.93 -25.45 -1.39
CA ASP A 221 5.82 -26.51 -1.83
C ASP A 221 7.20 -25.97 -2.26
N ASP A 222 7.34 -24.67 -2.47
CA ASP A 222 8.59 -24.00 -2.85
C ASP A 222 9.38 -23.56 -1.59
N GLU A 223 10.17 -24.50 -1.05
CA GLU A 223 10.98 -24.26 0.14
C GLU A 223 12.05 -23.17 -0.07
N GLU A 224 12.58 -23.04 -1.30
CA GLU A 224 13.59 -22.03 -1.65
C GLU A 224 12.97 -20.63 -1.60
N LEU A 225 11.78 -20.46 -2.19
CA LEU A 225 11.02 -19.20 -2.12
C LEU A 225 10.75 -18.76 -0.68
N ILE A 226 10.34 -19.70 0.19
CA ILE A 226 10.10 -19.42 1.61
C ILE A 226 11.38 -19.01 2.33
N ALA A 227 12.49 -19.72 2.09
CA ALA A 227 13.78 -19.41 2.70
C ALA A 227 14.32 -18.04 2.26
N ASP A 228 14.25 -17.72 0.96
CA ASP A 228 14.66 -16.42 0.42
C ASP A 228 13.81 -15.28 1.00
N THR A 229 12.50 -15.49 1.10
CA THR A 229 11.58 -14.53 1.73
C THR A 229 11.94 -14.29 3.20
N MET A 230 12.36 -15.32 3.94
CA MET A 230 12.85 -15.15 5.31
C MET A 230 14.13 -14.31 5.38
N VAL A 231 15.04 -14.45 4.41
CA VAL A 231 16.24 -13.60 4.29
C VAL A 231 15.83 -12.15 4.01
N ASP A 232 14.89 -11.91 3.10
CA ASP A 232 14.40 -10.57 2.79
C ASP A 232 13.75 -9.89 4.00
N MET A 233 12.97 -10.63 4.80
CA MET A 233 12.42 -10.15 6.06
C MET A 233 13.52 -9.75 7.05
N GLN A 234 14.62 -10.49 7.13
CA GLN A 234 15.75 -10.14 8.00
C GLN A 234 16.52 -8.91 7.48
N LEU A 235 16.71 -8.81 6.16
CA LEU A 235 17.38 -7.67 5.53
C LEU A 235 16.59 -6.37 5.71
N ALA A 236 15.25 -6.44 5.64
CA ALA A 236 14.37 -5.28 5.85
C ALA A 236 14.63 -4.58 7.20
N ALA A 237 14.89 -5.32 8.28
CA ALA A 237 15.25 -4.74 9.58
C ALA A 237 16.59 -3.99 9.54
N ARG A 238 17.59 -4.53 8.82
CA ARG A 238 18.93 -3.92 8.73
C ARG A 238 18.89 -2.59 7.98
N HIS A 239 18.14 -2.53 6.88
CA HIS A 239 17.97 -1.30 6.10
C HIS A 239 17.26 -0.20 6.90
N TYR A 240 16.28 -0.59 7.73
CA TYR A 240 15.59 0.35 8.61
C TYR A 240 16.52 0.90 9.71
N ASN A 241 17.31 0.04 10.35
CA ASN A 241 18.24 0.47 11.39
C ASN A 241 19.37 1.34 10.83
N SER A 242 19.85 1.06 9.61
CA SER A 242 20.91 1.86 8.97
C SER A 242 20.45 3.24 8.50
N SER A 243 19.16 3.44 8.26
CA SER A 243 18.59 4.72 7.79
C SER A 243 18.16 5.64 8.92
N ARG A 244 18.16 5.16 10.18
CA ARG A 244 17.90 6.00 11.34
C ARG A 244 19.12 6.89 11.61
N PRO A 245 19.00 8.22 11.52
CA PRO A 245 20.09 9.10 11.96
C PRO A 245 20.34 8.82 13.44
N VAL A 246 21.56 8.38 13.75
CA VAL A 246 22.04 8.25 15.13
C VAL A 246 21.88 9.63 15.76
N GLN A 247 20.85 9.82 16.58
CA GLN A 247 20.81 10.99 17.43
C GLN A 247 22.01 10.86 18.37
N PRO A 248 22.96 11.81 18.35
CA PRO A 248 24.05 11.79 19.30
C PRO A 248 23.40 11.87 20.68
N HIS A 249 23.53 10.81 21.48
CA HIS A 249 23.24 10.85 22.89
C HIS A 249 23.99 12.05 23.46
N GLU A 250 23.25 13.07 23.92
CA GLU A 250 23.79 14.14 24.74
C GLU A 250 24.32 13.52 26.04
N ALA A 251 25.58 13.12 26.01
CA ALA A 251 26.37 12.95 27.21
C ALA A 251 26.47 14.34 27.84
N GLY A 252 25.77 14.48 28.97
CA GLY A 252 25.63 15.75 29.66
C GLY A 252 26.95 16.43 29.92
N HIS A 253 27.05 17.69 29.49
CA HIS A 253 27.84 18.67 30.20
C HIS A 253 27.07 19.99 30.26
N SER A 254 26.55 20.24 31.46
CA SER A 254 26.21 21.57 31.94
C SER A 254 27.39 22.52 31.67
N LYS A 255 27.15 23.56 30.87
CA LYS A 255 27.76 24.89 31.04
C LYS A 255 27.05 25.89 30.14
N SER A 256 26.24 26.70 30.82
CA SER A 256 25.70 27.98 30.41
C SER A 256 26.69 28.77 29.56
N LYS A 257 26.21 29.34 28.45
CA LYS A 257 26.68 30.63 27.93
C LYS A 257 25.63 31.24 27.02
N SER A 258 24.92 32.18 27.63
CA SER A 258 24.14 33.27 27.04
C SER A 258 24.87 33.91 25.85
N MET A 259 24.16 34.05 24.71
CA MET A 259 24.41 35.04 23.66
C MET A 259 23.05 35.59 23.21
N THR A 260 22.59 36.64 23.89
CA THR A 260 22.46 38.03 23.39
C THR A 260 21.42 38.23 22.28
N PHE A 261 20.41 39.02 22.64
CA PHE A 261 19.23 39.41 21.89
C PHE A 261 19.56 40.15 20.57
N GLY A 262 19.00 39.66 19.47
CA GLY A 262 18.89 40.39 18.21
C GLY A 262 17.61 41.22 18.18
N THR A 263 17.77 42.52 18.06
CA THR A 263 16.77 43.58 18.05
C THR A 263 15.73 43.40 16.93
N ALA A 264 14.45 43.28 17.27
CA ALA A 264 13.36 43.36 16.32
C ALA A 264 13.15 44.83 15.88
N VAL A 265 13.46 45.13 14.62
CA VAL A 265 13.05 46.39 13.98
C VAL A 265 11.64 46.21 13.43
N VAL A 266 10.70 46.95 14.02
CA VAL A 266 9.32 47.09 13.54
C VAL A 266 9.34 47.94 12.26
N GLY A 267 9.21 47.27 11.11
CA GLY A 267 9.06 47.90 9.80
C GLY A 267 7.58 48.13 9.47
N LEU A 268 7.23 49.40 9.25
CA LEU A 268 5.90 49.92 8.92
C LEU A 268 5.28 49.28 7.67
N GLY A 269 3.97 49.09 7.74
CA GLY A 269 3.17 48.40 6.75
C GLY A 269 3.20 48.99 5.33
N LEU A 270 3.05 48.08 4.37
CA LEU A 270 2.54 48.38 3.05
C LEU A 270 1.46 47.35 2.74
N GLN A 271 0.22 47.84 2.65
CA GLN A 271 -0.89 47.13 2.02
C GLN A 271 -0.51 46.89 0.56
N LEU A 272 -0.40 45.63 0.16
CA LEU A 272 -0.36 45.25 -1.25
C LEU A 272 -1.71 44.62 -1.60
N THR A 273 -2.50 45.39 -2.33
CA THR A 273 -3.72 44.96 -3.02
C THR A 273 -3.42 43.82 -3.99
N PRO A 274 -4.28 42.80 -4.10
CA PRO A 274 -4.17 41.83 -5.19
C PRO A 274 -4.48 42.52 -6.53
N LEU A 275 -3.51 42.48 -7.44
CA LEU A 275 -3.68 42.87 -8.83
C LEU A 275 -4.48 41.79 -9.57
N ASP A 276 -5.41 42.22 -10.42
CA ASP A 276 -6.31 41.41 -11.23
C ASP A 276 -5.63 40.27 -12.01
N THR A 277 -6.25 39.09 -11.96
CA THR A 277 -5.87 37.94 -12.78
C THR A 277 -6.62 37.98 -14.13
N PRO A 278 -5.95 37.86 -15.28
CA PRO A 278 -6.61 37.87 -16.58
C PRO A 278 -7.41 36.57 -16.82
N LYS A 279 -8.62 36.75 -17.38
CA LYS A 279 -9.50 35.67 -17.86
C LYS A 279 -8.83 34.93 -19.02
N SER A 280 -8.55 33.64 -18.85
CA SER A 280 -8.24 32.74 -19.97
C SER A 280 -9.54 32.20 -20.57
N GLU A 281 -9.71 32.45 -21.86
CA GLU A 281 -10.83 32.02 -22.69
C GLU A 281 -10.89 30.49 -22.80
N ALA A 282 -12.12 29.98 -22.78
CA ALA A 282 -12.44 28.58 -22.96
C ALA A 282 -12.30 28.20 -24.44
N GLY A 283 -11.24 27.44 -24.76
CA GLY A 283 -11.10 26.72 -26.03
C GLY A 283 -11.90 25.42 -26.00
N SER A 284 -13.01 25.41 -26.73
CA SER A 284 -13.86 24.25 -27.02
C SER A 284 -13.11 23.21 -27.86
N PHE A 285 -12.77 22.07 -27.27
CA PHE A 285 -12.40 20.85 -28.00
C PHE A 285 -13.08 19.64 -27.34
N GLY A 286 -14.25 19.28 -27.85
CA GLY A 286 -15.03 18.17 -27.33
C GLY A 286 -16.27 17.89 -28.16
N ASP A 287 -16.09 17.64 -29.46
CA ASP A 287 -17.16 17.20 -30.36
C ASP A 287 -16.62 16.28 -31.47
N GLU A 288 -15.88 15.22 -31.10
CA GLU A 288 -15.47 14.21 -32.11
C GLU A 288 -15.16 12.82 -31.55
N VAL A 289 -15.88 12.36 -30.52
CA VAL A 289 -15.79 10.94 -30.07
C VAL A 289 -17.17 10.31 -29.81
N ARG A 290 -18.27 11.07 -29.99
CA ARG A 290 -19.62 10.61 -29.63
C ARG A 290 -20.42 9.97 -30.78
N ALA A 291 -19.90 9.99 -32.01
CA ALA A 291 -20.63 9.46 -33.18
C ALA A 291 -20.28 8.00 -33.55
N ALA A 292 -19.38 7.33 -32.82
CA ALA A 292 -18.89 6.00 -33.20
C ALA A 292 -19.45 4.81 -32.37
N LEU A 293 -20.43 5.04 -31.48
CA LEU A 293 -20.95 3.98 -30.59
C LEU A 293 -22.47 3.72 -30.72
N GLU A 294 -23.12 4.22 -31.77
CA GLU A 294 -24.57 4.13 -31.94
C GLU A 294 -25.04 3.15 -33.03
N ASN A 295 -24.14 2.40 -33.68
CA ASN A 295 -24.49 1.44 -34.72
C ASN A 295 -23.93 0.04 -34.44
N ALA A 296 -24.56 -0.69 -33.51
CA ALA A 296 -24.48 -2.15 -33.47
C ALA A 296 -25.84 -2.73 -33.01
N PRO A 297 -26.57 -3.46 -33.87
CA PRO A 297 -27.81 -4.12 -33.47
C PRO A 297 -27.48 -5.39 -32.68
N PHE A 298 -27.94 -5.43 -31.43
CA PHE A 298 -27.83 -6.61 -30.56
C PHE A 298 -29.14 -7.39 -30.64
N ASP A 299 -29.16 -8.37 -31.53
CA ASP A 299 -30.21 -9.38 -31.67
C ASP A 299 -29.75 -10.62 -30.89
N GLY A 300 -30.56 -11.10 -29.94
CA GLY A 300 -30.16 -12.20 -29.07
C GLY A 300 -31.08 -12.43 -27.89
N ASP A 301 -32.21 -13.08 -28.17
CA ASP A 301 -33.11 -13.69 -27.19
C ASP A 301 -32.35 -14.55 -26.18
N TYR A 302 -32.46 -14.21 -24.89
CA TYR A 302 -32.17 -15.13 -23.80
C TYR A 302 -33.34 -15.17 -22.82
N THR A 303 -34.07 -16.27 -22.89
CA THR A 303 -35.08 -16.70 -21.91
C THR A 303 -34.40 -17.13 -20.61
N PRO A 304 -34.90 -16.71 -19.43
CA PRO A 304 -34.32 -17.10 -18.16
C PRO A 304 -34.78 -18.52 -17.75
N PRO A 305 -33.89 -19.35 -17.16
CA PRO A 305 -34.28 -20.68 -16.70
C PRO A 305 -35.08 -20.61 -15.40
N THR A 306 -36.16 -21.37 -15.39
CA THR A 306 -37.06 -21.61 -14.25
C THR A 306 -36.37 -22.57 -13.28
N PHE A 307 -36.17 -22.13 -12.02
CA PHE A 307 -35.68 -23.01 -10.95
C PHE A 307 -36.81 -23.92 -10.47
N ALA A 308 -36.68 -25.22 -10.72
CA ALA A 308 -37.52 -26.25 -10.14
C ALA A 308 -37.09 -26.52 -8.69
N ALA A 309 -38.02 -26.31 -7.75
CA ALA A 309 -37.90 -26.73 -6.37
C ALA A 309 -38.00 -28.26 -6.30
N ASN A 310 -36.95 -28.92 -5.81
CA ASN A 310 -37.02 -30.31 -5.39
C ASN A 310 -37.03 -30.35 -3.86
N ASP A 311 -38.16 -30.82 -3.32
CA ASP A 311 -38.34 -31.20 -1.93
C ASP A 311 -37.38 -32.35 -1.56
N MET A 312 -36.46 -32.09 -0.63
CA MET A 312 -35.73 -33.14 0.09
C MET A 312 -36.44 -33.46 1.39
N VAL A 313 -37.14 -34.60 1.36
CA VAL A 313 -37.74 -35.29 2.51
C VAL A 313 -36.63 -35.81 3.43
N LEU A 314 -36.66 -35.41 4.71
CA LEU A 314 -35.85 -35.97 5.80
C LEU A 314 -36.39 -37.34 6.22
N PRO A 315 -35.53 -38.36 6.45
CA PRO A 315 -35.94 -39.60 7.09
C PRO A 315 -35.99 -39.48 8.63
N PRO A 316 -36.85 -40.26 9.31
CA PRO A 316 -37.02 -40.19 10.76
C PRO A 316 -35.90 -40.91 11.52
N ALA A 317 -35.56 -40.35 12.69
CA ALA A 317 -34.62 -40.89 13.65
C ALA A 317 -35.14 -42.21 14.27
N GLY A 318 -34.31 -43.25 14.20
CA GLY A 318 -34.56 -44.56 14.81
C GLY A 318 -33.60 -44.85 15.96
N GLU A 319 -34.22 -45.12 17.10
CA GLU A 319 -33.90 -46.13 18.13
C GLU A 319 -32.65 -45.99 19.02
N GLU A 320 -32.97 -45.80 20.31
CA GLU A 320 -32.13 -45.99 21.49
C GLU A 320 -31.64 -47.43 21.61
N LEU A 321 -30.32 -47.61 21.74
CA LEU A 321 -29.70 -48.86 22.17
C LEU A 321 -29.36 -48.79 23.66
N ASN A 322 -30.17 -49.50 24.42
CA ASN A 322 -30.03 -49.79 25.84
C ASN A 322 -29.06 -50.96 26.00
N VAL A 323 -27.93 -50.79 26.69
CA VAL A 323 -27.06 -51.91 27.09
C VAL A 323 -26.71 -51.76 28.57
N LYS A 324 -27.07 -52.82 29.30
CA LYS A 324 -26.74 -53.13 30.70
C LYS A 324 -25.24 -53.35 30.91
#